data_AF-X1QSW9-F1
#
_entry.id   AF-X1QSW9-F1
#
_cell.length_a   1.000
_cell.length_b   1.000
_cell.length_c   1.000
_cell.angle_alpha   90.00
_cell.angle_beta   90.00
_cell.angle_gamma   90.00
#
_symmetry.space_group_name_H-M   'P 1'
#
loop_
_entity.id
_entity.type
_entity.pdbx_description
1 polymer ?
#
loop_
_entity_poly.entity_id
_entity_poly.type
_entity_poly.pdbx_seq_one_letter_code
_entity_poly.pdbx_strand_id
1 'polypeptide(L)' 'SPHILSDFAAGGKLGLIGIQERTRLLGGKLLVKSRVGKGTTILVEVESIS' A
#
# COMPACT_ATOMS: atom_id res chain seq x y z
N SER A 1 -4.76 -10.16 -20.19
CA SER A 1 -3.43 -9.61 -20.50
C SER A 1 -2.90 -8.75 -19.37
N PRO A 2 -1.58 -8.70 -19.14
CA PRO A 2 -0.95 -8.08 -17.97
C PRO A 2 -0.93 -6.53 -18.00
N HIS A 3 -1.79 -5.89 -18.80
CA HIS A 3 -1.78 -4.43 -19.00
C HIS A 3 -1.93 -3.67 -17.68
N ILE A 4 -2.81 -4.13 -16.80
CA ILE A 4 -3.10 -3.48 -15.51
C ILE A 4 -1.84 -3.35 -14.63
N LEU A 5 -0.97 -4.37 -14.61
CA LEU A 5 0.24 -4.34 -13.80
C LEU A 5 1.26 -3.35 -14.37
N SER A 6 1.41 -3.33 -15.70
CA SER A 6 2.24 -2.36 -16.42
C SER A 6 1.74 -0.92 -16.24
N ASP A 7 0.43 -0.71 -16.24
CA ASP A 7 -0.18 0.61 -16.02
C ASP A 7 0.07 1.11 -14.59
N PHE A 8 0.01 0.23 -13.60
CA PHE A 8 0.37 0.56 -12.21
C PHE A 8 1.86 0.84 -12.03
N ALA A 9 2.73 0.13 -12.77
CA ALA A 9 4.17 0.39 -12.80
C ALA A 9 4.47 1.77 -13.39
N ALA A 10 3.91 2.07 -14.57
CA ALA A 10 4.06 3.35 -15.25
C ALA A 10 3.51 4.52 -14.43
N GLY A 11 2.42 4.31 -13.70
CA GLY A 11 1.82 5.31 -12.81
C GLY A 11 2.47 5.46 -11.43
N GLY A 12 3.56 4.74 -11.12
CA GLY A 12 4.25 4.79 -9.82
C GLY A 12 3.43 4.24 -8.65
N LYS A 13 2.41 3.40 -8.92
CA LYS A 13 1.45 2.90 -7.92
C LYS A 13 1.93 1.63 -7.21
N LEU A 14 2.99 0.99 -7.71
CA LEU A 14 3.50 -0.27 -7.17
C LEU A 14 4.02 -0.17 -5.73
N GLY A 15 4.44 1.01 -5.28
CA GLY A 15 4.89 1.22 -3.90
C GLY A 15 3.79 0.87 -2.89
N LEU A 16 2.61 1.48 -3.03
CA LEU A 16 1.47 1.25 -2.13
C LEU A 16 0.88 -0.15 -2.31
N ILE A 17 0.84 -0.66 -3.55
CA ILE A 17 0.36 -2.02 -3.85
C ILE A 17 1.25 -3.05 -3.13
N GLY A 18 2.56 -2.94 -3.26
CA GLY A 18 3.49 -3.84 -2.59
C GLY A 18 3.45 -3.74 -1.07
N ILE A 19 3.13 -2.57 -0.51
CA ILE A 19 2.90 -2.42 0.94
C ILE A 19 1.62 -3.17 1.33
N GLN A 20 0.50 -2.96 0.65
CA GLN A 20 -0.77 -3.64 0.91
C GLN A 20 -0.62 -5.17 0.86
N GLU A 21 0.08 -5.68 -0.16
CA GLU A 21 0.31 -7.11 -0.33
C GLU A 21 1.10 -7.69 0.85
N ARG A 22 2.23 -7.09 1.21
CA ARG A 22 3.08 -7.56 2.32
C ARG A 22 2.40 -7.43 3.68
N THR A 23 1.71 -6.33 3.94
CA THR A 23 0.94 -6.15 5.17
C THR A 23 -0.14 -7.22 5.32
N ARG A 24 -0.87 -7.54 4.23
CA ARG A 24 -1.86 -8.62 4.23
C ARG A 24 -1.24 -9.99 4.48
N LEU A 25 -0.06 -10.28 3.91
CA LEU A 25 0.64 -11.54 4.14
C LEU A 25 1.04 -11.75 5.61
N LEU A 26 1.22 -10.67 6.36
CA LEU A 26 1.52 -10.68 7.80
C LEU A 26 0.26 -10.62 8.67
N GLY A 27 -0.94 -10.81 8.10
CA GLY A 27 -2.21 -10.66 8.84
C GLY A 27 -2.52 -9.23 9.28
N GLY A 28 -1.73 -8.25 8.82
CA GLY A 28 -1.81 -6.85 9.23
C GLY A 28 -2.84 -6.03 8.45
N LYS A 29 -2.89 -4.73 8.76
CA LYS A 29 -3.77 -3.74 8.14
C LYS A 29 -3.00 -2.52 7.64
N LEU A 30 -3.39 -2.00 6.49
CA LEU A 30 -2.88 -0.76 5.92
C LEU A 30 -4.00 0.28 5.88
N LEU A 31 -3.72 1.47 6.38
CA LEU A 31 -4.62 2.62 6.34
C LEU A 31 -3.92 3.81 5.68
N VAL A 32 -4.57 4.41 4.69
CA VAL A 32 -4.09 5.62 4.00
C VAL A 32 -5.06 6.76 4.28
N LYS A 33 -4.56 7.85 4.89
CA LYS A 33 -5.33 9.07 5.12
C LYS A 33 -4.66 10.21 4.38
N SER A 34 -5.35 10.84 3.44
CA SER A 34 -4.84 12.00 2.71
C SER A 34 -5.78 13.18 2.85
N ARG A 35 -5.21 14.38 2.94
CA ARG A 35 -5.93 15.65 2.91
C ARG A 35 -5.19 16.62 2.00
N VAL A 36 -5.92 17.19 1.04
CA VAL A 36 -5.37 18.17 0.09
C VAL A 36 -4.73 19.33 0.86
N GLY A 37 -3.50 19.70 0.49
CA GLY A 37 -2.73 20.77 1.15
C GLY A 37 -2.23 20.45 2.57
N LYS A 38 -2.49 19.25 3.10
CA LYS A 38 -1.98 18.78 4.41
C LYS A 38 -1.05 17.57 4.28
N GLY A 39 -1.08 16.89 3.13
CA GLY A 39 -0.26 15.73 2.84
C GLY A 39 -0.99 14.41 3.09
N THR A 40 -0.21 13.34 3.18
CA THR A 40 -0.70 11.97 3.29
C THR A 40 -0.01 11.26 4.45
N THR A 41 -0.78 10.56 5.26
CA THR A 41 -0.32 9.66 6.31
C THR A 41 -0.60 8.22 5.89
N ILE A 42 0.42 7.37 6.00
CA ILE A 42 0.34 5.93 5.79
C ILE A 42 0.58 5.26 7.13
N LEU A 43 -0.37 4.44 7.58
CA LEU A 43 -0.27 3.65 8.81
C LEU A 43 -0.28 2.17 8.45
N VAL A 44 0.70 1.43 8.95
CA VAL A 44 0.80 -0.02 8.82
C VAL A 44 0.72 -0.63 10.21
N GLU A 45 -0.26 -1.50 10.41
CA GLU A 45 -0.40 -2.32 11.61
C GLU A 45 -0.01 -3.75 11.22
N VAL A 46 0.96 -4.33 11.91
CA VAL A 46 1.33 -5.74 11.78
C VAL A 46 1.25 -6.39 13.14
N GLU A 47 0.80 -7.64 13.22
CA GLU A 47 0.83 -8.38 14.47
C GLU A 47 2.27 -8.67 14.87
N SER A 48 2.57 -8.60 16.17
CA SER A 48 3.86 -9.03 16.68
C SER A 48 3.92 -10.55 16.57
N ILE A 49 4.88 -11.05 15.79
CA ILE A 49 5.23 -12.47 15.83
C ILE A 49 5.81 -12.70 17.23
N SER A 50 5.08 -13.47 18.05
CA SER A 50 5.49 -13.87 19.41
C SER A 50 6.34 -15.12 19.36
#